data_AF-A0A6G6ZA33-F1
#
_entry.id   AF-A0A6G6ZA33-F1
#
_cell.length_a   1.000
_cell.length_b   1.000
_cell.length_c   1.000
_cell.angle_alpha   90.00
_cell.angle_beta   90.00
_cell.angle_gamma   90.00
#
_symmetry.space_group_name_H-M   'P 1'
#
loop_
_entity.id
_entity.type
_entity.pdbx_description
1 polymer ?
#
loop_
_entity_poly.entity_id
_entity_poly.type
_entity_poly.pdbx_seq_one_letter_code
_entity_poly.pdbx_strand_id
1 'polypeptide(L)'
;MPEADPHQSIGGMSRVLEFNKQPLQLGKSPMPMISCDIRYGRSEEQKRALSAGLLRVVSEATGEPAENIFFVIREGSGINFVEHGQHLPEFVEGNANDKELIARLK
;
A
#
# COMPACT_ATOMS: atom_id res chain seq x y z
N MET A 1 26.37 -26.10 -53.71
CA MET A 1 26.00 -24.86 -52.99
C MET A 1 24.50 -24.94 -52.74
N PRO A 2 24.03 -25.00 -51.49
CA PRO A 2 22.60 -24.93 -51.21
C PRO A 2 22.17 -23.46 -51.04
N GLU A 3 21.09 -23.10 -51.73
CA GLU A 3 20.43 -21.80 -51.74
C GLU A 3 19.84 -21.45 -50.36
N ALA A 4 19.90 -20.17 -50.00
CA ALA A 4 19.37 -19.65 -48.74
C ALA A 4 17.84 -19.53 -48.82
N ASP A 5 17.15 -20.19 -47.89
CA ASP A 5 15.70 -20.11 -47.67
C ASP A 5 15.35 -18.79 -46.94
N PRO A 6 14.49 -17.91 -47.50
CA PRO A 6 14.25 -16.56 -46.97
C PRO A 6 13.13 -16.48 -45.92
N HIS A 7 12.63 -17.59 -45.38
CA HIS A 7 11.53 -17.56 -44.40
C HIS A 7 11.94 -17.99 -42.98
N GLN A 8 12.95 -17.33 -42.41
CA GLN A 8 13.06 -17.20 -40.95
C GLN A 8 12.28 -15.97 -40.47
N SER A 9 10.98 -16.15 -40.26
CA SER A 9 10.17 -15.20 -39.48
C SER A 9 10.25 -15.59 -38.01
N ILE A 10 10.99 -14.76 -37.28
CA ILE A 10 11.00 -14.55 -35.84
C ILE A 10 9.67 -14.89 -35.14
N GLY A 11 9.79 -15.62 -34.02
CA GLY A 11 8.67 -16.09 -33.20
C GLY A 11 7.71 -14.99 -32.77
N GLY A 12 6.54 -14.98 -33.39
CA GLY A 12 5.35 -14.30 -32.89
C GLY A 12 4.73 -15.11 -31.75
N MET A 13 5.34 -15.04 -30.56
CA MET A 13 4.68 -15.46 -29.33
C MET A 13 3.53 -14.48 -29.06
N SER A 14 2.36 -14.80 -29.59
CA SER A 14 1.10 -14.21 -29.17
C SER A 14 0.86 -14.62 -27.71
N ARG A 15 1.44 -13.88 -26.77
CA ARG A 15 1.04 -13.92 -25.36
C ARG A 15 -0.30 -13.22 -25.26
N VAL A 16 -1.36 -13.97 -25.55
CA VAL A 16 -2.64 -13.73 -24.89
C VAL A 16 -2.31 -13.74 -23.40
N LEU A 17 -2.49 -12.60 -22.73
CA LEU A 17 -2.43 -12.51 -21.28
C LEU A 17 -3.61 -13.33 -20.76
N GLU A 18 -3.37 -14.63 -20.58
CA GLU A 18 -4.28 -15.52 -19.92
C GLU A 18 -4.29 -15.09 -18.45
N PHE A 19 -5.24 -14.23 -18.11
CA PHE A 19 -5.56 -13.92 -16.72
C PHE A 19 -5.92 -15.24 -16.06
N ASN A 20 -4.99 -15.77 -15.27
CA ASN A 20 -5.17 -16.95 -14.46
C ASN A 20 -6.30 -16.65 -13.45
N LYS A 21 -7.54 -16.92 -13.84
CA LYS A 21 -8.70 -16.89 -12.95
C LYS A 21 -8.60 -18.14 -12.09
N GLN A 22 -7.76 -18.08 -11.06
CA GLN A 22 -7.88 -19.02 -9.96
C GLN A 22 -9.32 -18.92 -9.44
N PRO A 23 -10.08 -20.02 -9.37
CA PRO A 23 -11.39 -20.00 -8.77
C PRO A 23 -11.23 -19.57 -7.30
N LEU A 24 -11.88 -18.45 -6.95
CA LEU A 24 -12.02 -17.98 -5.58
C LEU A 24 -12.60 -19.14 -4.76
N GLN A 25 -11.81 -19.70 -3.85
CA GLN A 25 -12.28 -20.72 -2.93
C GLN A 25 -13.40 -20.09 -2.09
N LEU A 26 -14.62 -20.58 -2.27
CA LEU A 26 -15.79 -20.19 -1.50
C LEU A 26 -15.66 -20.81 -0.10
N GLY A 27 -14.88 -20.18 0.77
CA GLY A 27 -14.61 -20.68 2.11
C GLY A 27 -13.72 -19.73 2.90
N LYS A 28 -14.36 -18.85 3.68
CA LYS A 28 -13.78 -17.81 4.56
C LYS A 28 -13.26 -16.58 3.80
N SER A 29 -14.06 -15.52 3.84
CA SER A 29 -13.63 -14.19 3.40
C SER A 29 -12.34 -13.81 4.12
N PRO A 30 -11.27 -13.38 3.42
CA PRO A 30 -10.03 -13.01 4.06
C PRO A 30 -10.29 -11.81 4.97
N MET A 31 -10.10 -11.98 6.29
CA MET A 31 -10.26 -10.88 7.24
C MET A 31 -9.36 -9.71 6.83
N PRO A 32 -9.91 -8.52 6.52
CA PRO A 32 -9.10 -7.39 6.14
C PRO A 32 -8.12 -7.03 7.27
N MET A 33 -6.85 -6.84 6.91
CA MET A 33 -5.80 -6.47 7.84
C MET A 33 -5.13 -5.19 7.37
N ILE A 34 -5.17 -4.17 8.20
CA ILE A 34 -4.63 -2.84 7.95
C ILE A 34 -3.44 -2.64 8.90
N SER A 35 -2.29 -2.27 8.36
CA SER A 35 -1.16 -1.77 9.16
C SER A 35 -0.83 -0.34 8.75
N CYS A 36 -0.58 0.51 9.74
CA CYS A 36 -0.18 1.89 9.51
C CYS A 36 1.12 2.15 10.29
N ASP A 37 2.22 2.25 9.56
CA ASP A 37 3.52 2.62 10.10
C ASP A 37 3.63 4.16 10.08
N ILE A 38 3.73 4.77 11.26
CA ILE A 38 3.76 6.23 11.42
C ILE A 38 4.88 6.67 12.36
N ARG A 39 5.28 7.94 12.26
CA ARG A 39 6.16 8.54 13.27
C ARG A 39 5.43 8.74 14.60
N TYR A 40 6.13 8.57 15.73
CA TYR A 40 5.63 8.89 17.07
C TYR A 40 5.01 10.29 17.17
N GLY A 41 4.17 10.52 18.17
CA GLY A 41 3.71 11.85 18.57
C GLY A 41 2.27 12.21 18.17
N ARG A 42 1.49 11.26 17.61
CA ARG A 42 0.05 11.45 17.44
C ARG A 42 -0.69 11.20 18.75
N SER A 43 -1.68 12.04 19.07
CA SER A 43 -2.53 11.89 20.25
C SER A 43 -3.43 10.64 20.16
N GLU A 44 -3.98 10.22 21.30
CA GLU A 44 -4.94 9.11 21.30
C GLU A 44 -6.21 9.46 20.50
N GLU A 45 -6.71 10.71 20.57
CA GLU A 45 -7.86 11.14 19.78
C GLU A 45 -7.59 11.04 18.28
N GLN A 46 -6.38 11.43 17.85
CA GLN A 46 -5.97 11.32 16.45
C GLN A 46 -5.92 9.85 15.99
N LYS A 47 -5.38 8.96 16.83
CA LYS A 47 -5.33 7.52 16.54
C LYS A 47 -6.74 6.90 16.48
N ARG A 48 -7.66 7.31 17.35
CA ARG A 48 -9.08 6.89 17.34
C ARG A 48 -9.82 7.40 16.09
N ALA A 49 -9.57 8.65 15.68
CA ALA A 49 -10.16 9.20 14.46
C ALA A 49 -9.64 8.46 13.21
N LEU A 50 -8.33 8.15 13.18
CA LEU A 50 -7.71 7.37 12.10
C LEU A 50 -8.32 5.96 12.00
N SER A 51 -8.44 5.24 13.12
CA SER A 51 -9.02 3.89 13.12
C SER A 51 -10.48 3.91 12.67
N ALA A 52 -11.30 4.83 13.18
CA ALA A 52 -12.71 4.97 12.78
C ALA A 52 -12.85 5.24 11.28
N GLY A 53 -12.01 6.10 10.71
CA GLY A 53 -12.01 6.42 9.28
C GLY A 53 -11.62 5.22 8.41
N LEU A 54 -10.51 4.54 8.74
CA LEU A 54 -10.00 3.42 7.97
C LEU A 54 -10.94 2.21 8.02
N LEU A 55 -11.46 1.85 9.20
CA LEU A 55 -12.41 0.74 9.34
C LEU A 55 -13.68 1.00 8.53
N ARG A 56 -14.21 2.23 8.54
CA ARG A 56 -15.37 2.61 7.74
C ARG A 56 -15.11 2.42 6.24
N VAL A 57 -14.03 3.00 5.72
CA VAL A 57 -13.73 2.94 4.28
C VAL A 57 -13.46 1.50 3.81
N VAL A 58 -12.75 0.71 4.61
CA VAL A 58 -12.51 -0.70 4.27
C VAL A 58 -13.81 -1.49 4.33
N SER A 59 -14.64 -1.29 5.35
CA SER A 59 -15.96 -1.94 5.46
C SER A 59 -16.85 -1.59 4.25
N GLU A 60 -16.91 -0.32 3.84
CA GLU A 60 -17.64 0.13 2.65
C GLU A 60 -17.12 -0.52 1.36
N ALA A 61 -15.80 -0.70 1.23
CA ALA A 61 -15.18 -1.24 0.03
C ALA A 61 -15.25 -2.78 -0.07
N THR A 62 -15.21 -3.49 1.06
CA THR A 62 -15.16 -4.96 1.09
C THR A 62 -16.50 -5.61 1.43
N GLY A 63 -17.42 -4.88 2.05
CA GLY A 63 -18.65 -5.42 2.62
C GLY A 63 -18.45 -6.15 3.95
N GLU A 64 -17.24 -6.18 4.50
CA GLU A 64 -16.97 -6.81 5.80
C GLU A 64 -17.39 -5.89 6.96
N PRO A 65 -17.98 -6.44 8.05
CA PRO A 65 -18.24 -5.66 9.25
C PRO A 65 -16.91 -5.25 9.91
N ALA A 66 -16.91 -4.11 10.60
CA ALA A 66 -15.73 -3.60 11.30
C ALA A 66 -15.10 -4.60 12.29
N GLU A 67 -15.93 -5.47 12.88
CA GLU A 67 -15.51 -6.54 13.80
C GLU A 67 -14.60 -7.59 13.14
N ASN A 68 -14.66 -7.72 11.81
CA ASN A 68 -13.80 -8.60 11.02
C ASN A 68 -12.55 -7.90 10.48
N ILE A 69 -12.33 -6.63 10.80
CA ILE A 69 -11.20 -5.82 10.31
C ILE A 69 -10.18 -5.66 11.43
N PHE A 70 -8.97 -6.16 11.21
CA PHE A 70 -7.85 -5.91 12.12
C PHE A 70 -7.08 -4.67 11.70
N PHE A 71 -6.80 -3.78 12.65
CA PHE A 71 -5.99 -2.59 12.44
C PHE A 71 -4.89 -2.46 13.50
N VAL A 72 -3.65 -2.27 13.05
CA VAL A 72 -2.49 -2.01 13.92
C VAL A 72 -1.76 -0.75 13.49
N ILE A 73 -1.43 0.08 14.49
CA ILE A 73 -0.53 1.22 14.34
C ILE A 73 0.85 0.79 14.85
N ARG A 74 1.88 0.97 14.03
CA ARG A 74 3.28 0.78 14.43
C ARG A 74 3.97 2.14 14.42
N GLU A 75 4.51 2.52 15.55
CA GLU A 75 5.18 3.81 15.68
C GLU A 75 6.70 3.66 15.69
N GLY A 76 7.40 4.63 15.10
CA GLY A 76 8.85 4.73 15.13
C GLY A 76 9.33 6.18 15.19
N SER A 77 10.59 6.38 15.54
CA SER A 77 11.26 7.69 15.44
C SER A 77 11.40 8.10 13.97
N GLY A 78 11.56 9.40 13.71
CA GLY A 78 11.69 9.95 12.36
C GLY A 78 12.80 9.28 11.54
N ILE A 79 13.94 8.99 12.18
CA ILE A 79 15.09 8.34 11.54
C ILE A 79 14.77 6.94 10.97
N ASN A 80 13.75 6.25 11.48
CA ASN A 80 13.35 4.94 10.98
C ASN A 80 12.55 5.03 9.67
N PHE A 81 12.16 6.22 9.24
CA PHE A 81 11.38 6.46 8.02
C PHE A 81 12.24 7.17 6.99
N VAL A 82 12.31 6.61 5.79
CA VAL A 82 12.97 7.22 4.63
C VAL A 82 11.94 7.44 3.54
N GLU A 83 11.70 8.70 3.20
CA GLU A 83 10.86 9.09 2.07
C GLU A 83 11.72 9.91 1.10
N HIS A 84 11.58 9.65 -0.20
CA HIS A 84 12.37 10.33 -1.24
C HIS A 84 13.90 10.27 -1.01
N GLY A 85 14.39 9.17 -0.43
CA GLY A 85 15.81 8.98 -0.13
C GLY A 85 16.34 9.82 1.04
N GLN A 86 15.46 10.48 1.79
CA GLN A 86 15.81 11.31 2.95
C GLN A 86 15.14 10.76 4.21
N HIS A 87 15.90 10.71 5.30
CA HIS A 87 15.32 10.39 6.60
C HIS A 87 14.36 11.48 7.04
N LEU A 88 13.20 11.09 7.56
CA LEU A 88 12.25 12.04 8.09
C LEU A 88 12.73 12.61 9.43
N PRO A 89 12.41 13.87 9.74
CA PRO A 89 12.58 14.39 11.09
C PRO A 89 11.53 13.78 12.03
N GLU A 90 11.70 14.00 13.33
CA GLU A 90 10.63 13.74 14.30
C GLU A 90 9.36 14.51 13.93
N PHE A 91 8.22 13.93 14.29
CA PHE A 91 6.94 14.60 14.12
C PHE A 91 6.87 15.81 15.06
N VAL A 92 6.31 16.90 14.55
CA VAL A 92 5.97 18.09 15.35
C VAL A 92 4.47 18.26 15.26
N GLU A 93 3.83 18.46 16.42
CA GLU A 93 2.38 18.61 16.50
C GLU A 93 1.90 19.84 15.71
N GLY A 94 0.71 19.70 15.10
CA GLY A 94 0.02 20.82 14.45
C GLY A 94 0.67 21.31 13.16
N ASN A 95 0.95 20.42 12.20
CA ASN A 95 1.44 20.70 10.84
C ASN A 95 2.58 21.74 10.74
N ALA A 96 3.26 22.05 11.84
CA ALA A 96 4.03 23.28 11.98
C ALA A 96 5.26 23.28 11.07
N ASN A 97 5.78 22.08 10.76
CA ASN A 97 6.89 21.86 9.86
C ASN A 97 6.50 21.14 8.55
N ASP A 98 5.21 20.88 8.28
CA ASP A 98 4.79 20.08 7.13
C ASP A 98 5.17 20.75 5.80
N LYS A 99 5.00 22.07 5.69
CA LYS A 99 5.35 22.81 4.47
C LYS A 99 6.84 22.70 4.14
N GLU A 100 7.70 22.87 5.15
CA GLU A 100 9.16 22.76 4.99
C GLU A 100 9.58 21.32 4.69
N LEU A 101 8.97 20.35 5.37
CA LEU A 101 9.23 18.94 5.13
C LEU A 101 8.86 18.54 3.69
N ILE A 102 7.66 18.89 3.25
CA ILE A 102 7.19 18.59 1.88
C ILE A 102 8.08 19.26 0.84
N ALA A 103 8.58 20.48 1.09
CA ALA A 103 9.48 21.16 0.16
C ALA A 103 10.84 20.45 0.03
N ARG A 104 11.34 19.81 1.10
CA ARG A 104 12.61 19.07 1.11
C ARG A 104 12.53 17.69 0.47
N LEU A 105 11.33 17.14 0.32
CA LEU A 105 11.08 15.80 -0.21
C LEU A 105 10.79 15.78 -1.72
N LYS A 106 10.70 16.94 -2.38
CA LYS A 106 10.52 17.07 -3.83
C LYS A 106 11.87 17.16 -4.56
#